data_AF-W1XJD6-F1
#
_entry.id   AF-W1XJD6-F1
#
_cell.length_a   1.000
_cell.length_b   1.000
_cell.length_c   1.000
_cell.angle_alpha   90.00
_cell.angle_beta   90.00
_cell.angle_gamma   90.00
#
_symmetry.space_group_name_H-M   'P 1'
#
loop_
_entity.id
_entity.type
_entity.pdbx_description
1 polymer ?
#
loop_
_entity_poly.entity_id
_entity_poly.type
_entity_poly.pdbx_seq_one_letter_code
_entity_poly.pdbx_strand_id
1 'polypeptide(L)'
;IRFTVQAGLGGGSADAAAMLLGLNRFWDLRLTQEELLNIGASLGSDVPFLLQGGTARGTGRGEVLTYSQSPEAHWLLLVKPKVSIS
;
A
#
# COMPACT_ATOMS: atom_id res chain seq x y z
N ILE A 1 -6.14 0.32 -12.31
CA ILE A 1 -4.81 0.30 -12.97
C ILE A 1 -4.23 -1.10 -12.75
N ARG A 2 -3.83 -1.84 -13.78
CA ARG A 2 -3.11 -3.11 -13.61
C ARG A 2 -1.63 -2.80 -13.45
N PHE A 3 -1.06 -3.13 -12.30
CA PHE A 3 0.37 -2.98 -12.06
C PHE A 3 1.14 -4.16 -12.67
N THR A 4 2.32 -3.89 -13.24
CA THR A 4 3.25 -4.94 -13.66
C THR A 4 4.14 -5.33 -12.48
N VAL A 5 4.43 -6.62 -12.34
CA VAL A 5 5.35 -7.14 -11.31
C VAL A 5 6.70 -6.41 -11.41
N GLN A 6 7.31 -6.08 -10.26
CA GLN A 6 8.64 -5.43 -10.15
C GLN A 6 8.78 -4.03 -10.81
N ALA A 7 7.71 -3.26 -10.98
CA ALA A 7 7.82 -1.88 -11.49
C ALA A 7 8.27 -0.83 -10.44
N GLY A 8 8.56 -1.22 -9.20
CA GLY A 8 8.82 -0.26 -8.11
C GLY A 8 7.58 0.52 -7.65
N LEU A 9 6.38 0.08 -8.04
CA LEU A 9 5.10 0.76 -7.79
C LEU A 9 4.28 0.13 -6.65
N GLY A 10 4.88 -0.76 -5.84
CA GLY A 10 4.19 -1.39 -4.72
C GLY A 10 3.13 -2.43 -5.11
N GLY A 11 3.20 -3.02 -6.31
CA GLY A 11 2.18 -3.97 -6.80
C GLY A 11 1.95 -5.17 -5.87
N GLY A 12 3.02 -5.80 -5.36
CA GLY A 12 2.90 -6.93 -4.43
C GLY A 12 2.31 -6.53 -3.07
N SER A 13 2.71 -5.37 -2.54
CA SER A 13 2.14 -4.81 -1.31
C SER A 13 0.65 -4.44 -1.48
N ALA A 14 0.26 -4.00 -2.69
CA ALA A 14 -1.13 -3.66 -3.00
C ALA A 14 -2.00 -4.92 -3.08
N ASP A 15 -1.49 -5.99 -3.68
CA ASP A 15 -2.16 -7.29 -3.71
C ASP A 15 -2.34 -7.84 -2.28
N ALA A 16 -1.31 -7.72 -1.42
CA ALA A 16 -1.38 -8.13 -0.02
C ALA A 16 -2.43 -7.31 0.78
N ALA A 17 -2.45 -5.98 0.62
CA ALA A 17 -3.44 -5.12 1.26
C ALA A 17 -4.87 -5.46 0.79
N ALA A 18 -5.06 -5.66 -0.51
CA ALA A 18 -6.36 -6.03 -1.08
C ALA A 18 -6.83 -7.40 -0.60
N MET A 19 -5.92 -8.38 -0.53
CA MET A 19 -6.23 -9.71 -0.01
C MET A 19 -6.60 -9.66 1.48
N LEU A 20 -5.85 -8.93 2.31
CA LEU A 20 -6.15 -8.79 3.73
C LEU A 20 -7.53 -8.16 3.98
N LEU A 21 -7.87 -7.10 3.23
CA LEU A 21 -9.20 -6.48 3.27
C LEU A 21 -10.30 -7.43 2.78
N GLY A 22 -10.02 -8.18 1.72
CA GLY A 22 -10.91 -9.19 1.18
C GLY A 22 -11.23 -10.27 2.21
N LEU A 23 -10.21 -10.86 2.83
CA LEU A 23 -10.35 -11.91 3.84
C LEU A 23 -11.12 -11.42 5.07
N ASN A 24 -10.82 -10.21 5.57
CA ASN A 24 -11.55 -9.62 6.70
C ASN A 24 -13.06 -9.52 6.40
N ARG A 25 -13.43 -9.17 5.17
CA ARG A 25 -14.83 -9.07 4.72
C ARG A 25 -15.47 -10.42 4.45
N PHE A 26 -14.78 -11.32 3.74
CA PHE A 26 -15.32 -12.61 3.32
C PHE A 26 -15.54 -13.57 4.51
N TRP A 27 -14.68 -13.48 5.53
CA TRP A 27 -14.77 -14.34 6.70
C TRP A 27 -15.40 -13.67 7.93
N ASP A 28 -15.95 -12.46 7.78
CA ASP A 28 -16.53 -11.65 8.88
C ASP A 28 -15.63 -11.62 10.13
N LEU A 29 -14.32 -11.40 9.94
CA LEU A 29 -13.36 -11.44 11.05
C LEU A 29 -13.50 -10.23 11.98
N ARG A 30 -14.18 -9.17 11.53
CA ARG A 30 -14.43 -7.92 12.27
C ARG A 30 -13.16 -7.28 12.84
N LEU A 31 -12.03 -7.47 12.15
CA LEU A 31 -10.78 -6.83 12.53
C LEU A 31 -10.92 -5.32 12.39
N THR A 32 -10.43 -4.63 13.41
CA THR A 32 -10.32 -3.17 13.44
C THR A 32 -9.27 -2.68 12.45
N GLN A 33 -9.34 -1.39 12.10
CA GLN A 33 -8.35 -0.75 11.26
C GLN A 33 -6.93 -0.92 11.82
N GLU A 34 -6.76 -0.79 13.13
CA GLU A 34 -5.46 -0.91 13.80
C GLU A 34 -4.89 -2.33 13.70
N GLU A 35 -5.72 -3.36 13.90
CA GLU A 35 -5.32 -4.76 13.74
C GLU A 35 -4.90 -5.06 12.29
N LEU A 36 -5.64 -4.54 11.31
CA LEU A 36 -5.29 -4.69 9.89
C LEU A 36 -3.96 -4.01 9.57
N LEU A 37 -3.70 -2.83 10.13
CA LEU A 37 -2.43 -2.12 9.94
C LEU A 37 -1.26 -2.89 10.57
N ASN A 38 -1.44 -3.45 11.77
CA ASN A 38 -0.44 -4.25 12.44
C ASN A 38 -0.10 -5.54 11.67
N ILE A 39 -1.13 -6.26 11.19
CA ILE A 39 -0.94 -7.44 10.33
C ILE A 39 -0.27 -7.03 9.01
N GLY A 40 -0.73 -5.94 8.39
CA GLY A 40 -0.15 -5.40 7.17
C GLY A 40 1.34 -5.09 7.32
N ALA A 41 1.74 -4.45 8.41
CA ALA A 41 3.13 -4.12 8.69
C ALA A 41 4.04 -5.36 8.79
N SER A 42 3.50 -6.49 9.24
CA SER A 42 4.22 -7.77 9.26
C SER A 42 4.39 -8.41 7.87
N LEU A 43 3.49 -8.12 6.92
CA LEU A 43 3.51 -8.64 5.55
C LEU A 43 4.44 -7.81 4.64
N GLY A 44 4.51 -6.50 4.86
CA GLY A 44 5.39 -5.61 4.12
C GLY A 44 5.26 -4.17 4.59
N SER A 45 6.35 -3.41 4.51
CA SER A 45 6.41 -2.02 5.00
C SER A 45 5.43 -1.08 4.28
N ASP A 46 5.10 -1.35 3.02
CA ASP A 46 4.19 -0.50 2.23
C ASP A 46 2.71 -0.91 2.38
N VAL A 47 2.43 -2.06 2.98
CA VAL A 47 1.05 -2.60 3.11
C VAL A 47 0.18 -1.71 4.00
N PRO A 48 0.64 -1.21 5.17
CA PRO A 48 -0.14 -0.27 5.99
C PRO A 48 -0.60 0.97 5.22
N PHE A 49 0.29 1.53 4.39
CA PHE A 49 -0.05 2.70 3.57
C PHE A 49 -1.15 2.38 2.56
N LEU A 50 -1.10 1.20 1.96
CA LEU A 50 -2.08 0.77 0.95
C LEU A 50 -3.43 0.39 1.57
N LEU A 51 -3.47 0.03 2.85
CA LEU A 51 -4.71 -0.23 3.59
C LEU A 51 -5.46 1.05 3.95
N GLN A 52 -4.74 2.14 4.24
CA GLN A 52 -5.32 3.39 4.69
C GLN A 52 -5.48 4.43 3.56
N GLY A 53 -4.58 4.43 2.57
CA GLY A 53 -4.60 5.35 1.43
C GLY A 53 -4.29 6.80 1.78
N GLY A 54 -4.50 7.71 0.82
CA GLY A 54 -4.25 9.15 1.01
C GLY A 54 -2.78 9.55 0.78
N THR A 55 -2.37 10.66 1.42
CA THR A 55 -0.99 11.17 1.34
C THR A 55 -0.36 11.08 2.72
N ALA A 56 0.74 10.34 2.81
CA ALA A 56 1.45 10.14 4.06
C ALA A 56 2.95 10.17 3.85
N ARG A 57 3.66 10.62 4.88
CA ARG A 57 5.09 10.47 5.02
C ARG A 57 5.36 9.18 5.79
N GLY A 58 5.99 8.21 5.12
CA GLY A 58 6.52 7.00 5.74
C GLY A 58 7.90 7.26 6.36
N THR A 59 8.12 6.79 7.58
CA THR A 59 9.41 6.78 8.27
C THR A 59 9.71 5.38 8.82
N GLY A 60 10.92 5.14 9.33
CA GLY A 60 11.39 3.79 9.67
C GLY A 60 11.74 3.02 8.41
N ARG A 61 11.12 1.86 8.18
CA ARG A 61 11.14 1.11 6.91
C ARG A 61 9.95 1.45 6.00
N GLY A 62 9.06 2.36 6.41
CA GLY A 62 7.81 2.70 5.71
C GLY A 62 6.54 2.40 6.53
N GLU A 63 6.69 1.74 7.67
CA GLU A 63 5.61 1.30 8.56
C GLU A 63 5.03 2.43 9.44
N VAL A 64 5.81 3.48 9.73
CA VAL A 64 5.35 4.61 10.54
C VAL A 64 4.84 5.71 9.63
N LEU A 65 3.52 5.88 9.55
CA LEU A 65 2.85 6.79 8.64
C LEU A 65 2.35 8.04 9.36
N THR A 66 2.78 9.21 8.89
CA THR A 66 2.22 10.52 9.28
C THR A 66 1.44 11.09 8.10
N TYR A 67 0.12 11.21 8.26
CA TYR A 67 -0.77 11.71 7.20
C TYR A 67 -0.70 13.23 7.08
N SER A 68 -0.75 13.71 5.84
CA SER A 68 -0.81 15.13 5.50
C SER A 68 -1.95 15.40 4.54
N GLN A 69 -2.30 16.68 4.36
CA GLN A 69 -3.19 17.05 3.26
C GLN A 69 -2.58 16.60 1.93
N SER A 70 -3.42 16.01 1.08
CA SER A 70 -3.04 15.66 -0.27
C SER A 70 -2.79 16.94 -1.08
N PRO A 71 -1.73 16.96 -1.92
CA PRO A 71 -1.55 18.05 -2.87
C PRO A 71 -2.73 18.11 -3.84
N GLU A 72 -2.89 19.25 -4.52
CA GLU A 72 -3.89 19.39 -5.57
C GLU A 72 -3.69 18.31 -6.66
N ALA A 73 -4.79 17.94 -7.32
CA ALA A 73 -4.74 16.92 -8.35
C ALA A 73 -3.89 17.40 -9.53
N HIS A 74 -2.87 16.62 -9.88
CA HIS A 74 -1.98 16.89 -10.99
C HIS A 74 -1.90 15.70 -11.94
N TRP A 75 -1.68 15.97 -13.23
CA TRP A 75 -1.42 14.93 -14.21
C TRP A 75 0.03 14.43 -14.04
N LEU A 76 0.18 13.10 -13.90
CA LEU A 76 1.48 12.45 -13.79
C LEU A 76 1.70 11.53 -15.00
N LEU A 77 2.86 11.66 -15.66
CA LEU A 77 3.29 10.76 -16.72
C LEU A 77 4.25 9.72 -16.14
N LEU A 78 3.83 8.44 -16.14
CA LEU A 78 4.65 7.33 -15.70
C LEU A 78 5.32 6.65 -16.90
N VAL A 79 6.65 6.64 -16.93
CA VAL A 79 7.45 5.98 -17.98
C VAL A 79 8.22 4.81 -17.38
N LYS A 80 7.92 3.58 -17.82
CA LYS A 80 8.62 2.35 -17.40
C LYS A 80 9.63 1.93 -18.49
N PRO A 81 10.95 2.08 -18.30
CA PRO A 81 11.94 1.55 -19.23
C PRO A 81 11.91 0.01 -19.25
N LYS A 82 12.43 -0.62 -20.33
CA LYS A 82 12.55 -2.09 -20.44
C LYS A 82 13.71 -2.66 -19.60
N VAL A 83 13.93 -2.11 -18.41
CA VAL A 83 14.98 -2.52 -17.48
C VAL A 83 14.31 -2.75 -16.12
N SER A 84 14.64 -3.87 -15.49
CA SER A 84 14.21 -4.18 -14.12
C SER A 84 15.36 -3.90 -13.16
N ILE A 85 15.07 -3.24 -12.05
CA ILE A 85 16.03 -2.94 -10.99
C ILE A 85 15.58 -3.73 -9.76
N SER A 86 16.52 -4.46 -9.15
CA SER A 86 16.27 -5.31 -7.99
C SER A 86 16.87 -4.72 -6.73
#